data_AF-A0A1S8TVE5-F1
#
_entry.id   AF-A0A1S8TVE5-F1
#
_cell.length_a   1.000
_cell.length_b   1.000
_cell.length_c   1.000
_cell.angle_alpha   90.00
_cell.angle_beta   90.00
_cell.angle_gamma   90.00
#
_symmetry.space_group_name_H-M   'P 1'
#
loop_
_entity.id
_entity.type
_entity.pdbx_description
1 polymer ?
#
loop_
_entity_poly.entity_id
_entity_poly.type
_entity_poly.pdbx_seq_one_letter_code
_entity_poly.pdbx_strand_id
1 'polypeptide(L)'
;MNAKTYKNQIEELYLNGYDASQIAKKLKKNIEAVRKYIQRNLSHLNYRHKIAVIERREIIRATNYESNKFMGDSTFIKKNRSIYKTKLDGDIVINRDIAPVVTWDTPKRLVNENKVR
;
A
#
# COMPACT_ATOMS: atom_id res chain seq x y z
N MET A 1 6.15 30.33 10.38
CA MET A 1 5.87 28.98 9.85
C MET A 1 6.83 28.70 8.71
N ASN A 2 7.92 27.97 8.94
CA ASN A 2 8.90 27.69 7.88
C ASN A 2 8.34 26.60 6.97
N ALA A 3 8.08 26.94 5.70
CA ALA A 3 7.75 25.95 4.69
C ALA A 3 8.86 24.88 4.68
N LYS A 4 8.51 23.63 4.98
CA LYS A 4 9.45 22.52 4.96
C LYS A 4 9.98 22.42 3.53
N THR A 5 11.27 22.68 3.35
CA THR A 5 11.92 22.64 2.04
C THR A 5 11.73 21.24 1.44
N TYR A 6 11.52 21.18 0.13
CA TYR A 6 11.35 19.93 -0.63
C TYR A 6 12.40 18.85 -0.26
N LYS A 7 13.64 19.28 -0.04
CA LYS A 7 14.77 18.45 0.40
C LYS A 7 14.50 17.75 1.74
N ASN A 8 14.00 18.48 2.74
CA ASN A 8 13.69 17.96 4.07
C ASN A 8 12.52 16.96 4.02
N GLN A 9 11.58 17.14 3.08
CA GLN A 9 10.48 16.20 2.88
C GLN A 9 10.97 14.86 2.28
N ILE A 10 11.93 14.90 1.35
CA ILE A 10 12.54 13.67 0.81
C ILE A 10 13.24 12.90 1.93
N GLU A 11 14.03 13.59 2.75
CA GLU A 11 14.77 12.98 3.85
C GLU A 11 13.85 12.33 4.88
N GLU A 12 12.79 13.03 5.30
CA GLU A 12 11.80 12.48 6.23
C GLU A 12 11.09 11.25 5.66
N LEU A 13 10.66 11.29 4.40
CA LEU A 13 10.03 10.13 3.77
C LEU A 13 11.03 8.98 3.60
N TYR A 14 12.29 9.28 3.29
CA TYR A 14 13.33 8.28 3.20
C TYR A 14 13.57 7.60 4.56
N LEU A 15 13.66 8.37 5.65
CA LEU A 15 13.78 7.83 7.01
C LEU A 15 12.55 7.05 7.47
N ASN A 16 11.37 7.30 6.88
CA ASN A 16 10.16 6.52 7.11
C ASN A 16 10.07 5.24 6.25
N GLY A 17 11.14 4.86 5.57
CA GLY A 17 11.23 3.62 4.78
C GLY A 17 10.55 3.69 3.41
N TYR A 18 10.26 4.88 2.87
CA TYR A 18 9.72 5.01 1.52
C TYR A 18 10.81 4.96 0.45
N ASP A 19 10.56 4.22 -0.63
CA ASP A 19 11.45 4.18 -1.79
C ASP A 19 11.29 5.46 -2.66
N ALA A 20 12.30 5.76 -3.47
CA ALA A 20 12.33 6.93 -4.35
C ALA A 20 11.09 7.07 -5.24
N SER A 21 10.55 5.97 -5.75
CA SER A 21 9.31 5.97 -6.53
C SER A 21 8.10 6.40 -5.70
N GLN A 22 7.99 5.90 -4.46
CA GLN A 22 6.91 6.25 -3.54
C GLN A 22 7.01 7.70 -3.07
N ILE A 23 8.24 8.17 -2.78
CA ILE A 23 8.53 9.55 -2.42
C ILE A 23 8.13 10.49 -3.56
N ALA A 24 8.58 10.20 -4.78
CA ALA A 24 8.26 10.98 -5.96
C ALA A 24 6.74 11.07 -6.21
N LYS A 25 6.02 9.96 -6.04
CA LYS A 25 4.56 9.93 -6.15
C LYS A 25 3.87 10.79 -5.08
N LYS A 26 4.33 10.73 -3.83
CA LYS A 26 3.79 11.55 -2.72
C LYS A 26 4.06 13.05 -2.92
N LEU A 27 5.25 13.40 -3.40
CA LEU A 27 5.65 14.79 -3.61
C LEU A 27 5.25 15.34 -4.99
N LYS A 28 4.67 14.50 -5.87
CA LYS A 28 4.36 14.83 -7.27
C LYS A 28 5.59 15.37 -8.01
N LYS A 29 6.72 14.66 -7.91
CA LYS A 29 8.01 15.04 -8.51
C LYS A 29 8.55 13.95 -9.43
N ASN A 30 9.57 14.31 -10.21
CA ASN A 30 10.28 13.37 -11.07
C ASN A 30 11.06 12.34 -10.21
N ILE A 31 10.81 11.06 -10.49
CA ILE A 31 11.45 9.91 -9.82
C ILE A 31 12.98 9.96 -9.94
N GLU A 32 13.51 10.32 -11.12
CA GLU A 32 14.95 10.37 -11.34
C GLU A 32 15.63 11.46 -10.51
N ALA A 33 14.97 12.61 -10.36
CA ALA A 33 15.47 13.70 -9.54
C ALA A 33 15.55 13.29 -8.06
N VAL A 34 14.52 12.60 -7.56
CA VAL A 34 14.49 12.05 -6.19
C VAL A 34 15.57 10.99 -6.00
N ARG A 35 15.74 10.06 -6.95
CA ARG A 35 16.81 9.04 -6.90
C ARG A 35 18.20 9.66 -6.83
N LYS A 36 18.49 10.61 -7.74
CA LYS A 36 19.78 11.33 -7.75
C LYS A 36 20.02 12.09 -6.44
N TYR A 37 18.98 12.69 -5.87
CA TYR A 37 19.09 13.35 -4.57
C TYR A 37 19.43 12.38 -3.43
N ILE A 38 18.70 11.26 -3.34
CA ILE A 38 18.94 10.22 -2.31
C ILE A 38 20.36 9.68 -2.42
N GLN A 39 20.81 9.33 -3.63
CA GLN A 39 22.14 8.77 -3.85
C GLN A 39 23.25 9.74 -3.43
N ARG A 40 23.10 11.04 -3.72
CA ARG A 40 24.13 12.06 -3.44
C ARG A 40 24.13 12.53 -1.99
N ASN A 41 22.97 12.61 -1.33
CA ASN A 41 22.83 13.31 -0.04
C ASN A 41 22.48 12.37 1.12
N LEU A 42 21.79 11.26 0.87
CA LEU A 42 21.19 10.41 1.91
C LEU A 42 21.84 9.03 2.03
N SER A 43 22.95 8.79 1.32
CA SER A 43 23.71 7.52 1.37
C SER A 43 24.15 7.13 2.78
N HIS A 44 24.47 8.12 3.62
CA HIS A 44 24.83 7.92 5.02
C HIS A 44 23.66 7.45 5.90
N LEU A 45 22.41 7.64 5.46
CA LEU A 45 21.19 7.21 6.16
C LEU A 45 20.67 5.84 5.71
N ASN A 46 21.37 5.17 4.78
CA ASN A 46 20.97 3.88 4.22
C ASN A 46 20.65 2.83 5.29
N TYR A 47 21.45 2.76 6.36
CA TYR A 47 21.22 1.80 7.44
C TYR A 47 19.90 2.07 8.18
N ARG A 48 19.64 3.35 8.52
CA ARG A 48 18.39 3.77 9.17
C ARG A 48 17.18 3.51 8.27
N HIS A 49 17.31 3.78 6.98
CA HIS A 49 16.26 3.47 6.00
C HIS A 49 15.93 1.98 5.96
N LYS A 50 16.93 1.09 5.95
CA LYS A 50 16.70 -0.37 5.98
C LYS A 50 15.92 -0.81 7.21
N ILE A 51 16.23 -0.26 8.39
CA ILE A 51 15.48 -0.52 9.62
C ILE A 51 14.02 -0.10 9.45
N ALA A 52 13.77 1.14 9.00
CA ALA A 52 12.42 1.65 8.80
C ALA A 52 11.60 0.84 7.77
N VAL A 53 12.24 0.32 6.71
CA VAL A 53 11.59 -0.59 5.75
C VAL A 53 11.12 -1.88 6.42
N ILE A 54 11.95 -2.47 7.29
CA ILE A 54 11.62 -3.68 8.03
C ILE A 54 10.49 -3.41 9.03
N GLU A 55 10.62 -2.35 9.83
CA GLU A 55 9.59 -1.94 10.80
C GLU A 55 8.23 -1.74 10.12
N ARG A 56 8.21 -1.01 9.01
CA ARG A 56 6.99 -0.79 8.23
C ARG A 56 6.38 -2.09 7.72
N ARG A 57 7.22 -3.02 7.24
CA ARG A 57 6.77 -4.32 6.76
C ARG A 57 6.12 -5.13 7.88
N GLU A 58 6.74 -5.16 9.05
CA GLU A 58 6.21 -5.86 10.22
C GLU A 58 4.93 -5.22 10.76
N ILE A 59 4.84 -3.88 10.76
CA ILE A 59 3.61 -3.15 11.10
C ILE A 59 2.48 -3.59 10.16
N ILE A 60 2.68 -3.55 8.84
CA ILE A 60 1.66 -3.95 7.86
C ILE A 60 1.27 -5.41 8.07
N ARG A 61 2.23 -6.29 8.35
CA ARG A 61 1.98 -7.71 8.61
C ARG A 61 1.11 -7.91 9.86
N ALA A 62 1.47 -7.28 10.96
CA ALA A 62 0.74 -7.36 12.23
C ALA A 62 -0.67 -6.76 12.08
N THR A 63 -0.80 -5.62 11.41
CA THR A 63 -2.10 -4.99 11.11
C THR A 63 -2.99 -5.89 10.26
N ASN A 64 -2.46 -6.49 9.20
CA ASN A 64 -3.23 -7.43 8.37
C ASN A 64 -3.61 -8.71 9.12
N TYR A 65 -2.75 -9.18 10.02
CA TYR A 65 -3.04 -10.35 10.86
C TYR A 65 -4.21 -10.07 11.80
N GLU A 66 -4.14 -8.97 12.56
CA GLU A 66 -5.23 -8.59 13.48
C GLU A 66 -6.54 -8.29 12.73
N SER A 67 -6.46 -7.65 11.56
CA SER A 67 -7.63 -7.39 10.71
C SER A 67 -8.33 -8.68 10.25
N ASN A 68 -7.58 -9.74 9.98
CA ASN A 68 -8.10 -11.01 9.47
C ASN A 68 -8.39 -12.06 10.56
N LYS A 69 -8.06 -11.76 11.82
CA LYS A 69 -8.08 -12.71 12.94
C LYS A 69 -9.45 -13.33 13.19
N PHE A 70 -10.51 -12.52 13.10
CA PHE A 70 -11.88 -12.95 13.41
C PHE A 70 -12.67 -13.33 12.17
N MET A 71 -12.40 -12.68 11.03
CA MET A 71 -13.08 -12.94 9.78
C MET A 71 -12.10 -12.82 8.62
N GLY A 72 -11.84 -13.94 7.95
CA GLY A 72 -11.00 -13.94 6.75
C GLY A 72 -11.71 -13.37 5.53
N ASP A 73 -10.92 -12.89 4.57
CA ASP A 73 -11.37 -12.26 3.33
C ASP A 73 -12.46 -13.05 2.58
N SER A 74 -12.29 -14.37 2.45
CA SER A 74 -13.25 -15.22 1.72
C SER A 74 -14.61 -15.28 2.42
N THR A 75 -14.62 -15.38 3.74
CA THR A 75 -15.83 -15.37 4.56
C THR A 75 -16.51 -14.02 4.51
N PHE A 76 -15.74 -12.92 4.61
CA PHE A 76 -16.25 -11.57 4.48
C PHE A 76 -16.97 -11.35 3.15
N ILE A 77 -16.35 -11.77 2.04
CA ILE A 77 -16.92 -11.65 0.69
C ILE A 77 -18.20 -12.47 0.54
N LYS A 78 -18.23 -13.69 1.10
CA LYS A 78 -19.41 -14.57 1.06
C LYS A 78 -20.58 -13.99 1.87
N LYS A 79 -20.32 -13.39 3.03
CA LYS A 79 -21.35 -12.81 3.90
C LYS A 79 -21.87 -11.47 3.38
N ASN A 80 -21.01 -10.65 2.77
CA ASN A 80 -21.37 -9.32 2.27
C ASN A 80 -21.54 -9.31 0.75
N ARG A 81 -22.29 -10.27 0.18
CA ARG A 81 -22.35 -10.48 -1.28
C ARG A 81 -22.89 -9.28 -2.08
N SER A 82 -23.72 -8.45 -1.45
CA SER A 82 -24.37 -7.29 -2.07
C SER A 82 -23.39 -6.23 -2.62
N ILE A 83 -22.23 -6.06 -1.99
CA ILE A 83 -21.21 -5.09 -2.43
C ILE A 83 -20.25 -5.65 -3.49
N TYR A 84 -20.42 -6.92 -3.89
CA TYR A 84 -19.58 -7.59 -4.88
C TYR A 84 -20.36 -7.95 -6.14
N LYS A 85 -19.63 -8.13 -7.24
CA LYS A 85 -20.12 -8.72 -8.49
C LYS A 85 -19.24 -9.88 -8.94
N THR A 86 -19.85 -10.87 -9.56
CA THR A 86 -19.17 -12.00 -10.17
C THR A 86 -18.78 -11.63 -11.60
N LYS A 87 -17.52 -11.81 -11.97
CA LYS A 87 -17.06 -11.71 -13.37
C LYS A 87 -17.41 -12.99 -14.14
N LEU A 88 -17.34 -12.94 -15.47
CA LEU A 88 -17.51 -14.14 -16.32
C LEU A 88 -16.53 -15.25 -15.93
N ASP A 89 -15.30 -14.89 -15.56
CA ASP A 89 -14.25 -15.82 -15.10
C ASP A 89 -14.57 -16.53 -13.76
N GLY A 90 -15.69 -16.19 -13.10
CA GLY A 90 -16.05 -16.65 -11.77
C GLY A 90 -15.39 -15.89 -10.61
N ASP A 91 -14.45 -14.98 -10.91
CA ASP A 91 -13.84 -14.11 -9.90
C ASP A 91 -14.87 -13.16 -9.29
N ILE A 92 -14.79 -12.93 -7.99
CA ILE A 92 -15.68 -12.02 -7.27
C ILE A 92 -14.90 -10.75 -6.97
N VAL A 93 -15.42 -9.61 -7.39
CA VAL A 93 -14.76 -8.29 -7.21
C VAL A 93 -15.74 -7.28 -6.66
N ILE A 94 -15.24 -6.26 -5.95
CA ILE A 94 -16.08 -5.16 -5.45
C ILE A 94 -16.82 -4.49 -6.61
N ASN A 95 -18.12 -4.29 -6.42
CA ASN A 95 -18.93 -3.51 -7.34
C ASN A 95 -18.89 -2.03 -6.97
N ARG A 96 -18.04 -1.25 -7.65
CA ARG A 96 -17.87 0.18 -7.39
C ARG A 96 -19.12 1.02 -7.66
N ASP A 97 -20.06 0.49 -8.44
CA ASP A 97 -21.32 1.16 -8.73
C ASP A 97 -22.24 1.17 -7.49
N ILE A 98 -22.13 0.14 -6.65
CA ILE A 98 -22.91 -0.02 -5.41
C ILE A 98 -22.11 0.51 -4.21
N ALA A 99 -20.82 0.17 -4.14
CA ALA A 99 -19.91 0.56 -3.07
C ALA A 99 -18.73 1.38 -3.66
N PRO A 100 -18.94 2.68 -3.95
CA PRO A 100 -17.92 3.53 -4.55
C PRO A 100 -16.74 3.80 -3.61
N VAL A 101 -17.01 3.86 -2.30
CA VAL A 101 -16.02 4.07 -1.25
C VAL A 101 -16.03 2.85 -0.34
N VAL A 102 -14.84 2.27 -0.14
CA VAL A 102 -14.63 1.13 0.76
C VAL A 102 -13.46 1.43 1.68
N THR A 103 -13.49 0.85 2.87
CA THR A 103 -12.40 0.96 3.84
C THR A 103 -11.15 0.23 3.34
N TRP A 104 -10.01 0.49 3.98
CA TRP A 104 -8.73 -0.07 3.55
C TRP A 104 -8.66 -1.60 3.72
N ASP A 105 -9.35 -2.12 4.73
CA ASP A 105 -9.43 -3.52 5.15
C ASP A 105 -10.50 -4.32 4.39
N THR A 106 -11.38 -3.66 3.63
CA THR A 106 -12.40 -4.37 2.84
C THR A 106 -11.72 -5.23 1.75
N PRO A 107 -11.95 -6.55 1.74
CA PRO A 107 -11.37 -7.45 0.74
C PRO A 107 -11.82 -7.09 -0.67
N LYS A 108 -10.90 -7.01 -1.63
CA LYS A 108 -11.21 -6.46 -2.96
C LYS A 108 -11.58 -7.51 -4.00
N ARG A 109 -11.06 -8.73 -3.84
CA ARG A 109 -11.20 -9.80 -4.82
C ARG A 109 -11.12 -11.16 -4.15
N LEU A 110 -12.02 -12.06 -4.53
CA LEU A 110 -11.86 -13.50 -4.33
C LEU A 110 -11.59 -14.14 -5.68
N VAL A 111 -10.46 -14.85 -5.79
CA VAL A 111 -10.07 -15.54 -7.03
C VAL A 111 -10.80 -16.88 -7.08
N ASN A 112 -11.34 -17.23 -8.25
CA ASN A 112 -11.94 -18.52 -8.47
C ASN A 112 -10.87 -19.62 -8.53
N GLU A 113 -10.97 -20.61 -7.65
CA GLU A 113 -10.05 -21.76 -7.58
C GLU A 113 -10.15 -22.66 -8.82
N ASN A 114 -11.33 -22.70 -9.46
CA ASN A 114 -11.60 -23.54 -10.64
C ASN A 114 -11.37 -22.80 -11.96
N LYS A 115 -10.62 -21.70 -11.95
CA LYS A 115 -10.33 -20.95 -13.17
C LYS A 115 -9.41 -21.77 -14.06
N VAL A 116 -9.93 -22.27 -15.18
CA VAL A 116 -9.11 -22.88 -16.23
C VAL A 116 -8.14 -21.81 -16.73
N ARG A 117 -6.85 -22.11 -16.68
CA ARG A 117 -5.77 -21.21 -17.12
C ARG A 117 -5.75 -21.05 -18.63
#